data_AF-A0A7Y5B2Q2-F1
#
_entry.id   AF-A0A7Y5B2Q2-F1
#
_cell.length_a   1.000
_cell.length_b   1.000
_cell.length_c   1.000
_cell.angle_alpha   90.00
_cell.angle_beta   90.00
_cell.angle_gamma   90.00
#
_symmetry.space_group_name_H-M   'P 1'
#
loop_
_entity.id
_entity.type
_entity.pdbx_description
1 polymer ?
#
loop_
_entity_poly.entity_id
_entity_poly.type
_entity_poly.pdbx_seq_one_letter_code
_entity_poly.pdbx_strand_id
1 'polypeptide(L)'
;MISESPPLLLPVDWKHPQWRGAPDYCSRCGQCKPMIYMRVGFEICLLAFRKGRLERRWLCRECALRLCYRWTWATWLLGWWGLPGIYRAAICIACNWDAIDLAKKLPIEPVSAKAAIIERQCPTGRN
;
A
#
# COMPACT_ATOMS: atom_id res chain seq x y z
N MET A 1 3.41 22.29 13.94
CA MET A 1 2.66 21.12 13.44
C MET A 1 3.37 19.87 13.90
N ILE A 2 2.78 19.15 14.84
CA ILE A 2 3.33 17.90 15.36
C ILE A 2 3.20 16.87 14.24
N SER A 3 4.35 16.52 13.66
CA SER A 3 4.48 15.40 12.72
C SER A 3 4.31 14.14 13.55
N GLU A 4 3.07 13.75 13.83
CA GLU A 4 2.77 12.41 14.35
C GLU A 4 3.22 11.41 13.31
N SER A 5 4.44 10.89 13.48
CA SER A 5 4.93 9.73 12.75
C SER A 5 4.01 8.57 13.11
N PRO A 6 3.08 8.15 12.23
CA PRO A 6 2.13 7.13 12.60
C PRO A 6 2.88 5.80 12.74
N PRO A 7 2.47 4.94 13.69
CA PRO A 7 3.14 3.66 13.91
C PRO A 7 3.20 2.87 12.60
N LEU A 8 4.42 2.47 12.29
CA LEU A 8 4.83 1.72 11.12
C LEU A 8 4.25 0.31 11.22
N LEU A 9 3.45 -0.04 10.21
CA LEU A 9 3.08 -1.41 9.83
C LEU A 9 2.79 -2.37 10.98
N LEU A 10 1.54 -2.36 11.46
CA LEU A 10 1.05 -3.50 12.22
C LEU A 10 0.73 -4.64 11.23
N PRO A 11 1.26 -5.86 11.44
CA PRO A 11 0.84 -7.02 10.67
C PRO A 11 -0.67 -7.18 10.83
N VAL A 12 -1.37 -7.19 9.69
CA VAL A 12 -2.82 -7.26 9.66
C VAL A 12 -3.22 -8.69 9.98
N ASP A 13 -3.61 -8.94 11.23
CA ASP A 13 -4.37 -10.14 11.56
C ASP A 13 -5.77 -9.99 10.93
N TRP A 14 -6.11 -10.87 10.00
CA TRP A 14 -7.39 -10.89 9.28
C TRP A 14 -8.59 -11.06 10.22
N LYS A 15 -8.33 -11.48 11.47
CA LYS A 15 -9.34 -11.65 12.51
C LYS A 15 -9.56 -10.40 13.38
N HIS A 16 -8.81 -9.31 13.16
CA HIS A 16 -8.97 -8.12 13.99
C HIS A 16 -10.35 -7.45 13.75
N PRO A 17 -11.18 -7.24 14.79
CA PRO A 17 -12.57 -6.79 14.65
C PRO A 17 -12.73 -5.36 14.10
N GLN A 18 -11.64 -4.59 14.01
CA GLN A 18 -11.59 -3.26 13.40
C GLN A 18 -11.69 -3.27 11.86
N TRP A 19 -11.73 -4.45 11.23
CA TRP A 19 -11.90 -4.62 9.78
C TRP A 19 -13.34 -4.91 9.34
N ARG A 20 -14.32 -4.77 10.24
CA ARG A 20 -15.74 -4.69 9.88
C ARG A 20 -15.99 -3.42 9.05
N GLY A 21 -15.72 -3.49 7.75
CA GLY A 21 -15.74 -2.35 6.82
C GLY A 21 -14.66 -2.41 5.74
N ALA A 22 -13.87 -3.50 5.64
CA ALA A 22 -13.05 -3.75 4.47
C ALA A 22 -13.93 -3.79 3.21
N PRO A 23 -13.61 -3.03 2.14
CA PRO A 23 -14.36 -3.12 0.89
C PRO A 23 -14.19 -4.51 0.30
N ASP A 24 -15.20 -5.02 -0.40
CA ASP A 24 -15.13 -6.32 -1.10
C ASP A 24 -14.28 -6.25 -2.38
N TYR A 25 -13.91 -5.04 -2.81
CA TYR A 25 -13.16 -4.78 -4.03
C TYR A 25 -11.90 -3.94 -3.79
N CYS A 26 -10.89 -4.19 -4.62
CA CYS A 26 -9.65 -3.42 -4.61
C CYS A 26 -9.92 -1.95 -4.94
N SER A 27 -9.47 -1.01 -4.09
CA SER A 27 -9.69 0.43 -4.28
C SER A 27 -8.97 1.02 -5.50
N ARG A 28 -8.17 0.23 -6.23
CA ARG A 28 -7.43 0.67 -7.41
C ARG A 28 -7.89 0.02 -8.71
N CYS A 29 -8.08 -1.30 -8.73
CA CYS A 29 -8.52 -2.01 -9.93
C CYS A 29 -10.01 -2.39 -9.92
N GLY A 30 -10.72 -2.20 -8.81
CA GLY A 30 -12.14 -2.54 -8.68
C GLY A 30 -12.44 -4.05 -8.65
N GLN A 31 -11.43 -4.91 -8.74
CA GLN A 31 -11.64 -6.36 -8.74
C GLN A 31 -11.78 -6.91 -7.32
N CYS A 32 -12.71 -7.84 -7.13
CA CYS A 32 -12.82 -8.67 -5.92
C CYS A 32 -11.69 -9.70 -5.89
N LYS A 33 -10.63 -9.41 -5.14
CA LYS A 33 -9.43 -10.24 -4.93
C LYS A 33 -9.07 -10.23 -3.44
N PRO A 34 -8.27 -11.19 -2.94
CA PRO A 34 -7.67 -11.08 -1.62
C PRO A 34 -6.92 -9.74 -1.49
N MET A 35 -7.29 -8.94 -0.48
CA MET A 35 -6.79 -7.58 -0.31
C MET A 35 -6.12 -7.40 1.03
N ILE A 36 -5.13 -6.53 1.06
CA ILE A 36 -4.54 -6.08 2.30
C ILE A 36 -4.76 -4.58 2.48
N TYR A 37 -4.96 -4.18 3.72
CA TYR A 37 -4.84 -2.77 4.06
C TYR A 37 -3.37 -2.41 4.20
N MET A 38 -2.92 -1.46 3.41
CA MET A 38 -1.54 -1.02 3.44
C MET A 38 -1.42 0.49 3.57
N ARG A 39 -0.33 0.90 4.22
CA ARG A 39 0.12 2.28 4.29
C ARG A 39 1.40 2.38 3.48
N VAL A 40 1.37 3.17 2.40
CA VAL A 40 2.53 3.39 1.54
C VAL A 40 2.94 4.85 1.67
N GLY A 41 4.22 5.04 2.03
CA GLY A 41 4.80 6.35 2.22
C GLY A 41 5.52 6.83 0.96
N PHE A 42 5.58 8.14 0.83
CA PHE A 42 6.36 8.82 -0.18
C PHE A 42 6.94 10.09 0.39
N GLU A 43 8.22 10.30 0.14
CA GLU A 43 8.90 11.54 0.50
C GLU A 43 9.65 12.06 -0.74
N ILE A 44 9.36 13.29 -1.12
CA ILE A 44 10.21 14.11 -2.00
C ILE A 44 10.97 15.06 -1.10
N CYS A 45 12.29 15.07 -1.24
CA CYS A 45 13.16 16.05 -0.61
C CYS A 45 14.06 16.63 -1.71
N LEU A 46 13.70 17.80 -2.20
CA LEU A 46 14.54 18.66 -3.03
C LEU A 46 15.13 19.75 -2.14
N LEU A 47 16.29 20.30 -2.53
CA LEU A 47 17.03 21.33 -1.77
C LEU A 47 16.16 22.47 -1.21
N ALA A 48 15.14 22.91 -1.95
CA ALA A 48 14.21 23.97 -1.55
C ALA A 48 12.76 23.51 -1.39
N PHE A 49 12.43 22.25 -1.68
CA PHE A 49 11.05 21.77 -1.71
C PHE A 49 10.91 20.41 -1.07
N ARG A 50 9.92 20.31 -0.17
CA ARG A 50 9.65 19.10 0.56
C ARG A 50 8.18 18.74 0.44
N LYS A 51 7.91 17.49 0.09
CA LYS A 51 6.54 16.97 0.06
C LYS A 51 6.52 15.50 0.48
N GLY A 52 5.84 15.24 1.58
CA GLY A 52 5.51 13.88 2.01
C GLY A 52 4.06 13.55 1.65
N ARG A 53 3.79 12.31 1.24
CA ARG A 53 2.44 11.77 1.12
C ARG A 53 2.37 10.39 1.75
N LEU A 54 1.32 10.15 2.52
CA LEU A 54 0.98 8.82 3.01
C LEU A 54 -0.33 8.40 2.35
N GLU A 55 -0.31 7.31 1.60
CA GLU A 55 -1.53 6.71 1.05
C GLU A 55 -1.95 5.51 1.88
N ARG A 56 -3.24 5.44 2.20
CA ARG A 56 -3.87 4.35 2.94
C ARG A 56 -4.98 3.77 2.08
N ARG A 57 -4.85 2.53 1.63
CA ARG A 57 -5.81 1.90 0.71
C ARG A 57 -5.89 0.39 0.93
N TRP A 58 -7.04 -0.17 0.56
CA TRP A 58 -7.24 -1.61 0.41
C TRP A 58 -6.86 -2.03 -1.00
N LEU A 59 -5.83 -2.86 -1.11
CA LEU A 59 -5.24 -3.18 -2.40
C LEU A 59 -5.05 -4.69 -2.54
N CYS A 60 -5.34 -5.19 -3.74
CA CYS A 60 -4.95 -6.54 -4.12
C CYS A 60 -3.42 -6.61 -4.25
N ARG A 61 -2.86 -7.83 -4.17
CA ARG A 61 -1.42 -8.09 -4.24
C ARG A 61 -0.72 -7.34 -5.39
N GLU A 62 -1.24 -7.41 -6.60
CA GLU A 62 -0.64 -6.75 -7.77
C GLU A 62 -0.63 -5.22 -7.65
N CYS A 63 -1.76 -4.63 -7.24
CA CYS A 63 -1.89 -3.19 -7.07
C CYS A 63 -1.03 -2.68 -5.91
N ALA A 64 -0.95 -3.46 -4.83
CA ALA A 64 -0.10 -3.21 -3.67
C ALA A 64 1.37 -3.16 -4.07
N LEU A 65 1.88 -4.21 -4.74
CA LEU A 65 3.27 -4.26 -5.21
C LEU A 65 3.57 -3.13 -6.18
N ARG A 66 2.72 -2.90 -7.18
CA ARG A 66 2.91 -1.81 -8.16
C ARG A 66 2.93 -0.44 -7.49
N LEU A 67 2.08 -0.23 -6.47
CA LEU A 67 2.08 1.02 -5.70
C LEU A 67 3.38 1.15 -4.92
N CYS A 68 3.76 0.17 -4.08
CA CYS A 68 4.98 0.22 -3.28
C CYS A 68 6.21 0.44 -4.14
N TYR A 69 6.43 -0.37 -5.20
CA TYR A 69 7.58 -0.20 -6.08
C TYR A 69 7.63 1.20 -6.70
N ARG A 70 6.49 1.74 -7.15
CA ARG A 70 6.45 3.09 -7.72
C ARG A 70 6.88 4.15 -6.71
N TRP A 71 6.37 4.11 -5.48
CA TRP A 71 6.73 5.12 -4.47
C TRP A 71 8.11 4.90 -3.88
N THR A 72 8.57 3.65 -3.73
CA THR A 72 9.96 3.34 -3.37
C THR A 72 10.91 3.91 -4.41
N TRP A 73 10.67 3.66 -5.71
CA TRP A 73 11.50 4.22 -6.78
C TRP A 73 11.43 5.75 -6.83
N ALA A 74 10.25 6.33 -6.67
CA ALA A 74 10.12 7.79 -6.68
C ALA A 74 10.84 8.44 -5.47
N THR A 75 10.75 7.83 -4.28
CA THR A 75 11.49 8.27 -3.09
C THR A 75 12.99 8.05 -3.29
N TRP A 76 13.38 6.94 -3.92
CA TRP A 76 14.78 6.64 -4.24
C TRP A 76 15.38 7.61 -5.28
N LEU A 77 14.60 8.19 -6.18
CA LEU A 77 15.13 9.14 -7.16
C LEU A 77 15.08 10.58 -6.64
N LEU A 78 14.09 10.93 -5.84
CA LEU A 78 13.76 12.31 -5.48
C LEU A 78 13.95 12.62 -3.99
N GLY A 79 14.31 11.67 -3.15
CA GLY A 79 14.39 11.83 -1.69
C GLY A 79 15.76 12.22 -1.14
N TRP A 80 16.83 12.10 -1.92
CA TRP A 80 18.21 12.19 -1.41
C TRP A 80 18.85 13.58 -1.51
N TRP A 81 18.15 14.60 -2.01
CA TRP A 81 18.73 15.93 -2.21
C TRP A 81 18.78 16.71 -0.90
N GLY A 82 19.78 16.40 -0.06
CA GLY A 82 20.06 17.03 1.22
C GLY A 82 20.16 16.04 2.39
N LEU A 83 21.02 16.33 3.38
CA LEU A 83 21.25 15.45 4.55
C LEU A 83 19.96 14.98 5.26
N PRO A 84 19.00 15.86 5.64
CA PRO A 84 17.75 15.39 6.27
C PRO A 84 16.85 14.58 5.32
N GLY A 85 16.99 14.78 4.01
CA GLY A 85 16.29 13.99 2.99
C GLY A 85 16.77 12.55 2.95
N ILE A 86 18.09 12.34 2.97
CA ILE A 86 18.72 11.00 2.94
C ILE A 86 18.18 10.09 4.06
N TYR A 87 18.17 10.57 5.31
CA TYR A 87 17.69 9.75 6.43
C TYR A 87 16.21 9.40 6.31
N ARG A 88 15.37 10.36 5.90
CA ARG A 88 13.93 10.13 5.74
C ARG A 88 13.59 9.27 4.54
N ALA A 89 14.30 9.45 3.43
CA ALA A 89 14.18 8.60 2.26
C ALA A 89 14.52 7.14 2.64
N ALA A 90 15.62 6.93 3.36
CA ALA A 90 16.01 5.60 3.84
C ALA A 90 14.93 4.96 4.72
N ILE A 91 14.39 5.69 5.71
CA ILE A 91 13.29 5.19 6.56
C ILE A 91 12.06 4.86 5.69
N CYS A 92 11.65 5.76 4.81
CA CYS A 92 10.48 5.57 3.96
C CYS A 92 10.64 4.36 3.02
N ILE A 93 11.84 4.15 2.48
CA ILE A 93 12.17 2.99 1.63
C ILE A 93 12.10 1.70 2.45
N ALA A 94 12.66 1.66 3.66
CA ALA A 94 12.57 0.51 4.55
C ALA A 94 11.11 0.14 4.85
N CYS A 95 10.28 1.12 5.20
CA CYS A 95 8.85 0.89 5.45
C CYS A 95 8.11 0.41 4.21
N ASN A 96 8.41 0.95 3.03
CA ASN A 96 7.81 0.46 1.80
C ASN A 96 8.29 -0.97 1.46
N TRP A 97 9.50 -1.35 1.87
CA TRP A 97 10.04 -2.69 1.69
C TRP A 97 9.30 -3.72 2.54
N ASP A 98 9.06 -3.42 3.82
CA ASP A 98 8.23 -4.25 4.69
C ASP A 98 6.82 -4.44 4.12
N ALA A 99 6.24 -3.37 3.54
CA ALA A 99 4.95 -3.45 2.86
C ALA A 99 4.99 -4.32 1.59
N ILE A 100 6.11 -4.32 0.85
CA ILE A 100 6.33 -5.21 -0.29
C ILE A 100 6.38 -6.66 0.17
N ASP A 101 7.13 -6.96 1.22
CA ASP A 101 7.27 -8.33 1.73
C ASP A 101 5.95 -8.85 2.32
N LEU A 102 5.17 -7.98 2.95
CA LEU A 102 3.81 -8.29 3.37
C LEU A 102 2.90 -8.55 2.16
N ALA A 103 2.97 -7.72 1.11
CA ALA A 103 2.18 -7.91 -0.11
C ALA A 103 2.55 -9.21 -0.85
N LYS A 104 3.81 -9.63 -0.83
CA LYS A 104 4.27 -10.92 -1.41
C LYS A 104 3.69 -12.13 -0.68
N LYS A 105 3.41 -12.02 0.62
CA LYS A 105 2.82 -13.10 1.43
C LYS A 105 1.33 -13.31 1.15
N LEU A 106 0.67 -12.40 0.42
CA LEU A 106 -0.73 -12.58 0.05
C LEU A 106 -0.89 -13.77 -0.92
N PRO A 107 -1.90 -14.62 -0.71
CA PRO A 107 -2.18 -15.73 -1.61
C PRO A 107 -2.47 -15.19 -3.02
N ILE A 108 -1.79 -15.76 -4.02
CA ILE A 108 -2.19 -15.62 -5.43
C ILE A 108 -3.26 -16.68 -5.63
N GLU A 109 -4.52 -16.40 -5.32
CA GLU A 109 -5.55 -17.33 -5.75
C GLU A 109 -5.61 -17.33 -7.28
N PRO A 110 -5.55 -18.51 -7.93
CA PRO A 110 -5.75 -18.59 -9.37
C PRO A 110 -7.19 -18.22 -9.68
N VAL A 111 -7.35 -17.34 -10.67
CA VAL A 111 -8.61 -16.76 -11.12
C VAL A 111 -9.62 -17.84 -11.60
N SER A 112 -9.23 -19.11 -11.77
CA SER A 112 -10.06 -20.06 -12.52
C SER A 112 -11.13 -20.83 -11.72
N ALA A 113 -11.00 -21.05 -10.40
CA ALA A 113 -11.94 -21.91 -9.66
C ALA A 113 -12.81 -21.16 -8.64
N LYS A 114 -12.26 -20.16 -7.94
CA LYS A 114 -13.00 -19.34 -6.95
C LYS A 114 -13.56 -18.05 -7.52
N ALA A 115 -13.03 -17.54 -8.64
CA ALA A 115 -13.57 -16.33 -9.25
C ALA A 115 -15.02 -16.54 -9.72
N ALA A 116 -15.40 -17.75 -10.15
CA ALA A 116 -16.78 -18.06 -10.53
C ALA A 116 -17.78 -18.01 -9.36
N ILE A 117 -17.30 -18.17 -8.11
CA ILE A 117 -18.12 -18.04 -6.89
C ILE A 117 -18.14 -16.58 -6.42
N ILE A 118 -16.99 -15.88 -6.50
CA ILE A 118 -16.85 -14.48 -6.11
C ILE A 118 -17.54 -13.54 -7.10
N GLU A 119 -17.59 -13.86 -8.40
CA GLU A 119 -18.34 -13.10 -9.41
C GLU A 119 -19.84 -13.01 -9.09
N ARG A 120 -20.40 -14.00 -8.39
CA ARG A 120 -21.79 -13.96 -7.96
C ARG A 120 -22.04 -13.02 -6.77
N GLN A 121 -20.99 -12.66 -6.02
CA GLN A 121 -21.07 -11.85 -4.81
C GLN A 121 -20.52 -10.43 -4.99
N CYS A 122 -19.73 -10.18 -6.04
CA CYS A 122 -19.19 -8.87 -6.34
C CYS A 122 -20.26 -8.08 -7.12
N PRO A 123 -20.97 -7.10 -6.51
CA PRO A 123 -21.82 -6.23 -7.30
C PRO A 123 -20.92 -5.52 -8.30
N THR A 124 -21.10 -5.80 -9.58
CA THR A 124 -20.44 -5.08 -10.66
C THR A 124 -21.05 -3.68 -10.75
N GLY A 125 -20.84 -2.87 -9.71
CA GLY A 125 -21.15 -1.46 -9.66
C GLY A 125 -20.16 -0.72 -10.55
N ARG A 126 -20.44 -0.73 -11.85
CA ARG A 126 -19.91 0.27 -12.78
C ARG A 126 -20.45 1.62 -12.31
N ASN A 127 -19.56 2.46 -11.77
CA ASN A 127 -19.73 3.91 -11.82
C ASN A 127 -18.94 4.43 -13.02
#